data_AF-A0A2N2ADE8-F1
#
_entry.id   AF-A0A2N2ADE8-F1
#
_cell.length_a   1.000
_cell.length_b   1.000
_cell.length_c   1.000
_cell.angle_alpha   90.00
_cell.angle_beta   90.00
_cell.angle_gamma   90.00
#
_symmetry.space_group_name_H-M   'P 1'
#
loop_
_entity.id
_entity.type
_entity.pdbx_description
1 polymer ?
#
loop_
_entity_poly.entity_id
_entity_poly.type
_entity_poly.pdbx_seq_one_letter_code
_entity_poly.pdbx_strand_id
1 'polypeptide(L)'
;MDLQNLAYALTQVAHNFGAVAVVGGPLFARWPQRPQELVRRRLAWLVLVGWMVQGASGAGFGAISYAYYGTFPDIHGIAVAALLLKMGCAVAGFLLVTTVLHQRERWSAPRHDMAWAGLLVLGVTALTAAAFLRWFS
;
A
#
# COMPACT_ATOMS: atom_id res chain seq x y z
N MET A 1 -7.13 -30.11 0.58
CA MET A 1 -7.31 -28.66 0.84
C MET A 1 -7.70 -28.00 -0.47
N ASP A 2 -8.63 -27.06 -0.43
CA ASP A 2 -9.08 -26.34 -1.62
C ASP A 2 -8.01 -25.33 -2.07
N LEU A 3 -7.58 -25.46 -3.33
CA LEU A 3 -6.55 -24.62 -3.95
C LEU A 3 -6.97 -23.14 -3.97
N GLN A 4 -8.28 -22.88 -4.11
CA GLN A 4 -8.83 -21.53 -4.07
C GLN A 4 -8.56 -20.86 -2.72
N ASN A 5 -8.89 -21.56 -1.62
CA ASN A 5 -8.69 -21.06 -0.27
C ASN A 5 -7.21 -20.81 0.04
N LEU A 6 -6.32 -21.70 -0.44
CA LEU A 6 -4.88 -21.49 -0.31
C LEU A 6 -4.41 -20.23 -1.08
N ALA A 7 -4.88 -20.04 -2.31
CA ALA A 7 -4.53 -18.87 -3.12
C ALA A 7 -5.01 -17.56 -2.47
N TYR A 8 -6.24 -17.53 -1.96
CA TYR A 8 -6.76 -16.39 -1.19
C TYR A 8 -5.93 -16.12 0.07
N ALA A 9 -5.60 -17.17 0.83
CA ALA A 9 -4.82 -17.03 2.06
C ALA A 9 -3.42 -16.46 1.79
N LEU A 10 -2.71 -16.97 0.79
CA LEU A 10 -1.39 -16.45 0.41
C LEU A 10 -1.46 -15.01 -0.08
N THR A 11 -2.50 -14.68 -0.87
CA THR A 11 -2.73 -13.31 -1.34
C THR A 11 -3.01 -12.36 -0.16
N GLN A 12 -3.81 -12.79 0.82
CA GLN A 12 -4.06 -12.05 2.06
C GLN A 12 -2.81 -11.85 2.90
N VAL A 13 -1.96 -12.87 3.04
CA VAL A 13 -0.68 -12.74 3.74
C VAL A 13 0.16 -11.65 3.07
N ALA A 14 0.36 -11.73 1.75
CA ALA A 14 1.11 -10.73 1.01
C ALA A 14 0.50 -9.32 1.16
N HIS A 15 -0.82 -9.20 1.02
CA HIS A 15 -1.54 -7.93 1.17
C HIS A 15 -1.35 -7.32 2.57
N ASN A 16 -1.47 -8.12 3.63
CA ASN A 16 -1.32 -7.65 5.00
C ASN A 16 0.11 -7.17 5.29
N PHE A 17 1.14 -7.90 4.84
CA PHE A 17 2.52 -7.45 5.00
C PHE A 17 2.84 -6.22 4.14
N GLY A 18 2.24 -6.12 2.95
CA GLY A 18 2.28 -4.90 2.13
C GLY A 18 1.70 -3.69 2.88
N ALA A 19 0.55 -3.86 3.53
CA ALA A 19 -0.09 -2.84 4.36
C ALA A 19 0.81 -2.39 5.53
N VAL A 20 1.45 -3.34 6.22
CA VAL A 20 2.42 -3.04 7.29
C VAL A 20 3.59 -2.23 6.75
N ALA A 21 4.14 -2.59 5.59
CA ALA A 21 5.25 -1.87 4.99
C ALA A 21 4.89 -0.42 4.63
N VAL A 22 3.73 -0.17 4.02
CA VAL A 22 3.34 1.17 3.54
C VAL A 22 2.93 2.13 4.66
N VAL A 23 2.53 1.63 5.84
CA VAL A 23 2.23 2.46 7.02
C VAL A 23 3.39 2.52 8.00
N GLY A 24 3.96 1.36 8.33
CA GLY A 24 5.06 1.24 9.28
C GLY A 24 6.32 1.92 8.75
N GLY A 25 6.65 1.77 7.47
CA GLY A 25 7.83 2.38 6.88
C GLY A 25 7.89 3.90 7.05
N PRO A 26 6.86 4.66 6.62
CA PRO A 26 6.82 6.11 6.81
C PRO A 26 6.70 6.54 8.27
N LEU A 27 6.01 5.74 9.11
CA LEU A 27 5.93 5.99 10.55
C LEU A 27 7.32 5.92 11.19
N PHE A 28 8.08 4.85 10.95
CA PHE A 28 9.44 4.69 11.48
C PHE A 28 10.44 5.68 10.86
N ALA A 29 10.28 6.04 9.59
CA ALA A 29 11.11 7.05 8.95
C ALA A 29 10.94 8.45 9.57
N ARG A 30 9.81 8.69 10.24
CA ARG A 30 9.45 9.93 10.95
C ARG A 30 9.53 9.80 12.48
N TRP A 31 10.04 8.70 13.00
CA TRP A 31 10.15 8.50 14.45
C TRP A 31 10.97 9.64 15.10
N PRO A 32 10.67 10.05 16.34
CA PRO A 32 11.36 11.17 16.98
C PRO A 32 12.88 11.02 16.98
N GLN A 33 13.37 9.79 17.20
CA GLN A 33 14.75 9.42 16.98
C GLN A 33 14.94 9.09 15.50
N ARG A 34 15.27 10.11 14.71
CA ARG A 34 15.37 9.95 13.25
C ARG A 34 16.39 8.87 12.89
N PRO A 35 16.00 7.88 12.07
CA PRO A 35 16.92 6.84 11.66
C PRO A 35 18.06 7.42 10.81
N GLN A 36 19.21 6.74 10.85
CA GLN A 36 20.32 7.02 9.95
C GLN A 36 19.85 6.97 8.49
N GLU A 37 20.51 7.74 7.62
CA GLU A 37 20.11 7.85 6.21
C GLU A 37 20.07 6.51 5.46
N LEU A 38 21.00 5.59 5.80
CA LEU A 38 20.98 4.22 5.26
C LEU A 38 19.70 3.46 5.65
N VAL A 39 19.23 3.62 6.89
CA VAL A 39 18.00 2.98 7.37
C VAL A 39 16.78 3.61 6.71
N ARG A 40 16.72 4.95 6.59
CA ARG A 40 15.66 5.63 5.81
C ARG A 40 15.61 5.15 4.36
N ARG A 41 16.76 4.88 3.74
CA ARG A 41 16.83 4.29 2.40
C ARG A 41 16.17 2.91 2.34
N ARG A 42 16.50 2.04 3.28
CA ARG A 42 15.92 0.69 3.35
C ARG A 42 14.42 0.76 3.60
N LEU A 43 13.97 1.67 4.45
CA LEU A 43 12.55 1.94 4.66
C LEU A 43 11.86 2.43 3.38
N ALA A 44 12.51 3.29 2.58
CA ALA A 44 11.93 3.76 1.31
C ALA A 44 11.77 2.61 0.31
N TRP A 45 12.77 1.74 0.19
CA TRP A 45 12.65 0.52 -0.62
C TRP A 45 11.57 -0.42 -0.10
N LEU A 46 11.48 -0.61 1.22
CA LEU A 46 10.44 -1.42 1.85
C LEU A 46 9.04 -0.87 1.54
N VAL A 47 8.85 0.45 1.60
CA VAL A 47 7.59 1.10 1.25
C VAL A 47 7.26 0.96 -0.23
N LEU A 48 8.26 1.12 -1.11
CA LEU A 48 8.08 0.91 -2.55
C LEU A 48 7.62 -0.52 -2.86
N VAL A 49 8.30 -1.51 -2.29
CA VAL A 49 7.90 -2.92 -2.40
C VAL A 49 6.52 -3.13 -1.80
N GLY A 50 6.22 -2.52 -0.65
CA GLY A 50 4.90 -2.56 -0.03
C GLY A 50 3.79 -2.08 -0.96
N TRP A 51 3.97 -0.94 -1.64
CA TRP A 51 2.98 -0.44 -2.61
C TRP A 51 2.82 -1.36 -3.82
N MET A 52 3.91 -1.93 -4.34
CA MET A 52 3.84 -2.93 -5.43
C MET A 52 3.09 -4.17 -4.99
N VAL A 53 3.37 -4.70 -3.80
CA VAL A 53 2.67 -5.85 -3.23
C VAL A 53 1.20 -5.55 -3.02
N GLN A 54 0.84 -4.36 -2.52
CA GLN A 54 -0.56 -3.94 -2.37
C GLN A 54 -1.32 -3.93 -3.70
N GLY A 55 -0.71 -3.40 -4.75
CA GLY A 55 -1.28 -3.40 -6.09
C GLY A 55 -1.45 -4.82 -6.66
N ALA A 56 -0.37 -5.62 -6.63
CA ALA A 56 -0.35 -6.97 -7.18
C ALA A 56 -1.33 -7.91 -6.46
N SER A 57 -1.32 -7.91 -5.11
CA SER A 57 -2.25 -8.73 -4.32
C SER A 57 -3.69 -8.24 -4.39
N GLY A 58 -3.92 -6.91 -4.48
CA GLY A 58 -5.25 -6.34 -4.71
C GLY A 58 -5.86 -6.82 -6.03
N ALA A 59 -5.08 -6.77 -7.12
CA ALA A 59 -5.48 -7.34 -8.41
C ALA A 59 -5.65 -8.87 -8.32
N GLY A 60 -4.79 -9.54 -7.55
CA GLY A 60 -4.87 -10.97 -7.27
C GLY A 60 -6.22 -11.41 -6.70
N PHE A 61 -6.83 -10.65 -5.79
CA PHE A 61 -8.17 -10.98 -5.29
C PHE A 61 -9.24 -10.98 -6.38
N GLY A 62 -9.20 -9.99 -7.28
CA GLY A 62 -10.10 -9.94 -8.43
C GLY A 62 -9.84 -11.08 -9.41
N ALA A 63 -8.58 -11.39 -9.68
CA ALA A 63 -8.18 -12.46 -10.59
C ALA A 63 -8.59 -13.84 -10.07
N ILE A 64 -8.40 -14.11 -8.78
CA ILE A 64 -8.85 -15.37 -8.15
C ILE A 64 -10.38 -15.46 -8.21
N SER A 65 -11.10 -14.37 -7.88
CA SER A 65 -12.57 -14.36 -7.99
C SER A 65 -13.03 -14.72 -9.39
N TYR A 66 -12.45 -14.06 -10.40
CA TYR A 66 -12.82 -14.29 -11.79
C TYR A 66 -12.49 -15.72 -12.26
N ALA A 67 -11.32 -16.25 -11.89
CA ALA A 67 -10.89 -17.58 -12.29
C ALA A 67 -11.76 -18.71 -11.72
N TYR A 68 -12.28 -18.56 -10.49
CA TYR A 68 -13.04 -19.61 -9.80
C TYR A 68 -14.57 -19.42 -9.90
N TYR A 69 -15.06 -18.18 -9.96
CA TYR A 69 -16.50 -17.87 -10.00
C TYR A 69 -16.99 -17.39 -11.37
N GLY A 70 -16.10 -17.11 -12.32
CA GLY A 70 -16.44 -16.56 -13.65
C GLY A 70 -16.84 -15.08 -13.63
N THR A 71 -16.83 -14.45 -12.46
CA THR A 71 -17.22 -13.04 -12.26
C THR A 71 -16.23 -12.34 -11.33
N PHE A 72 -16.08 -11.03 -11.54
CA PHE A 72 -15.37 -10.18 -10.58
C PHE A 72 -16.16 -10.04 -9.28
N PRO A 73 -15.50 -9.65 -8.17
CA PRO A 73 -16.19 -9.40 -6.92
C PRO A 73 -17.31 -8.38 -7.09
N ASP A 74 -18.42 -8.63 -6.42
CA ASP A 74 -19.65 -7.85 -6.52
C ASP A 74 -19.54 -6.56 -5.70
N ILE A 75 -18.96 -5.50 -6.29
CA ILE A 75 -18.59 -4.25 -5.59
C ILE A 75 -19.48 -3.12 -6.08
N HIS A 76 -20.21 -2.47 -5.16
CA HIS A 76 -21.17 -1.40 -5.50
C HIS A 76 -21.10 -0.20 -4.56
N GLY A 77 -21.64 0.93 -5.02
CA GLY A 77 -21.88 2.11 -4.20
C GLY A 77 -20.61 2.59 -3.49
N ILE A 78 -20.66 2.62 -2.15
CA ILE A 78 -19.56 3.09 -1.30
C ILE A 78 -18.30 2.22 -1.47
N ALA A 79 -18.46 0.92 -1.72
CA ALA A 79 -17.33 0.02 -1.91
C ALA A 79 -16.50 0.39 -3.16
N VAL A 80 -17.14 0.82 -4.24
CA VAL A 80 -16.44 1.30 -5.45
C VAL A 80 -15.65 2.57 -5.15
N ALA A 81 -16.26 3.54 -4.46
CA ALA A 81 -15.57 4.77 -4.07
C ALA A 81 -14.35 4.47 -3.17
N ALA A 82 -14.51 3.56 -2.21
CA ALA A 82 -13.42 3.12 -1.33
C ALA A 82 -12.29 2.41 -2.11
N LEU A 83 -12.63 1.55 -3.08
CA LEU A 83 -11.65 0.90 -3.95
C LEU A 83 -10.86 1.92 -4.78
N LEU A 84 -11.56 2.86 -5.43
CA LEU A 84 -10.92 3.90 -6.25
C LEU A 84 -10.01 4.80 -5.42
N LEU A 85 -10.46 5.21 -4.22
CA LEU A 85 -9.63 5.98 -3.30
C LEU A 85 -8.37 5.20 -2.90
N LYS A 86 -8.51 3.92 -2.53
CA LYS A 86 -7.38 3.04 -2.19
C LYS A 86 -6.40 2.91 -3.35
N MET A 87 -6.89 2.74 -4.57
CA MET A 87 -6.05 2.67 -5.78
C MET A 87 -5.32 4.00 -6.03
N GLY A 88 -6.01 5.13 -5.90
CA GLY A 88 -5.41 6.46 -5.99
C GLY A 88 -4.29 6.65 -4.97
N CYS A 89 -4.50 6.25 -3.72
CA CYS A 89 -3.46 6.25 -2.69
C CYS A 89 -2.27 5.36 -3.06
N ALA A 90 -2.52 4.17 -3.61
CA ALA A 90 -1.45 3.25 -4.00
C ALA A 90 -0.58 3.81 -5.13
N VAL A 91 -1.19 4.39 -6.17
CA VAL A 91 -0.48 5.02 -7.28
C VAL A 91 0.31 6.23 -6.77
N ALA A 92 -0.33 7.13 -6.02
CA ALA A 92 0.34 8.31 -5.48
C ALA A 92 1.49 7.92 -4.53
N GLY A 93 1.29 6.91 -3.69
CA GLY A 93 2.31 6.41 -2.75
C GLY A 93 3.51 5.80 -3.45
N PHE A 94 3.26 4.98 -4.49
CA PHE A 94 4.30 4.41 -5.34
C PHE A 94 5.14 5.51 -6.04
N LEU A 95 4.47 6.48 -6.66
CA LEU A 95 5.15 7.59 -7.33
C LEU A 95 5.96 8.43 -6.33
N LEU A 96 5.36 8.79 -5.19
CA LEU A 96 6.01 9.61 -4.17
C LEU A 96 7.25 8.92 -3.60
N VAL A 97 7.18 7.65 -3.21
CA VAL A 97 8.36 6.96 -2.66
C VAL A 97 9.45 6.76 -3.72
N THR A 98 9.06 6.56 -4.99
CA THR A 98 10.00 6.53 -6.12
C THR A 98 10.72 7.88 -6.25
N THR A 99 10.02 9.01 -6.15
CA THR A 99 10.65 10.34 -6.16
C THR A 99 11.58 10.55 -4.97
N VAL A 100 11.23 10.07 -3.77
CA VAL A 100 12.10 10.11 -2.58
C VAL A 100 13.40 9.32 -2.82
N LEU A 101 13.33 8.17 -3.49
CA LEU A 101 14.49 7.36 -3.85
C LEU A 101 15.39 8.05 -4.88
N HIS A 102 14.82 8.81 -5.83
CA HIS A 102 15.58 9.50 -6.89
C HIS A 102 16.15 10.87 -6.47
N GLN A 103 15.45 11.64 -5.62
CA GLN A 103 15.78 13.05 -5.36
C GLN A 103 16.57 13.26 -4.06
N ARG A 104 17.36 12.26 -3.64
CA ARG A 104 18.04 12.18 -2.34
C ARG A 104 18.86 13.43 -1.99
N GLU A 105 19.75 13.83 -2.89
CA GLU A 105 20.70 14.93 -2.66
C GLU A 105 20.14 16.30 -3.07
N ARG A 106 19.01 16.31 -3.79
CA ARG A 106 18.43 17.52 -4.37
C ARG A 106 17.38 18.17 -3.48
N TRP A 107 16.81 17.41 -2.54
CA TRP A 107 15.76 17.89 -1.67
C TRP A 107 16.30 18.35 -0.32
N SER A 108 15.81 19.51 0.13
CA SER A 108 16.05 19.98 1.48
C SER A 108 15.40 19.06 2.51
N ALA A 109 15.93 19.07 3.74
CA ALA A 109 15.39 18.26 4.84
C ALA A 109 13.87 18.44 5.06
N PRO A 110 13.28 19.65 5.01
CA PRO A 110 11.83 19.84 5.15
C PRO A 110 11.02 19.14 4.05
N ARG A 111 11.48 19.15 2.80
CA ARG A 111 10.79 18.48 1.68
C ARG A 111 10.80 16.97 1.86
N HIS A 112 11.93 16.40 2.29
CA HIS A 112 12.01 14.98 2.64
C HIS A 112 11.00 14.63 3.73
N ASP A 113 10.93 15.42 4.80
CA ASP A 113 10.00 15.15 5.90
C ASP A 113 8.54 15.25 5.45
N MET A 114 8.19 16.24 4.63
CA MET A 114 6.85 16.35 4.03
C MET A 114 6.51 15.14 3.16
N ALA A 115 7.46 14.65 2.36
CA ALA A 115 7.22 13.46 1.53
C ALA A 115 6.94 12.22 2.38
N TRP A 116 7.69 12.03 3.48
CA TRP A 116 7.40 10.96 4.43
C TRP A 116 6.06 11.13 5.14
N ALA A 117 5.64 12.36 5.45
CA ALA A 117 4.32 12.62 6.01
C ALA A 117 3.22 12.26 5.00
N GLY A 118 3.41 12.67 3.74
CA GLY A 118 2.51 12.32 2.64
C GLY A 118 2.38 10.80 2.47
N LEU A 119 3.50 10.06 2.50
CA LEU A 119 3.48 8.60 2.45
C LEU A 119 2.69 7.98 3.62
N LEU A 120 2.85 8.51 4.83
CA LEU A 120 2.10 8.03 6.00
C LEU A 120 0.59 8.29 5.83
N VAL A 121 0.21 9.50 5.41
CA VAL A 121 -1.19 9.86 5.18
C VAL A 121 -1.80 8.96 4.10
N LEU A 122 -1.13 8.78 2.96
CA LEU A 122 -1.58 7.91 1.88
C LEU A 122 -1.74 6.46 2.36
N GLY A 123 -0.78 5.95 3.14
CA GLY A 123 -0.84 4.61 3.74
C GLY A 123 -2.06 4.45 4.64
N VAL A 124 -2.24 5.34 5.62
CA VAL A 124 -3.37 5.30 6.56
C VAL A 124 -4.70 5.43 5.82
N THR A 125 -4.83 6.39 4.91
CA THR A 125 -6.05 6.57 4.10
C THR A 125 -6.36 5.32 3.28
N ALA A 126 -5.37 4.68 2.66
CA ALA A 126 -5.57 3.44 1.91
C ALA A 126 -6.04 2.28 2.81
N LEU A 127 -5.51 2.15 4.03
CA LEU A 127 -5.94 1.13 4.99
C LEU A 127 -7.36 1.40 5.50
N THR A 128 -7.70 2.65 5.81
CA THR A 128 -9.06 3.04 6.17
C THR A 128 -10.02 2.73 5.03
N ALA A 129 -9.71 3.14 3.80
CA ALA A 129 -10.52 2.82 2.63
C ALA A 129 -10.67 1.30 2.43
N ALA A 130 -9.63 0.51 2.69
CA ALA A 130 -9.71 -0.96 2.64
C ALA A 130 -10.69 -1.55 3.67
N ALA A 131 -10.80 -0.95 4.86
CA ALA A 131 -11.78 -1.37 5.87
C ALA A 131 -13.22 -1.09 5.41
N PHE A 132 -13.47 0.10 4.86
CA PHE A 132 -14.77 0.46 4.29
C PHE A 132 -15.13 -0.42 3.08
N LEU A 133 -14.18 -0.65 2.17
CA LEU A 133 -14.35 -1.57 1.05
C LEU A 133 -14.84 -2.94 1.55
N ARG A 134 -14.17 -3.53 2.54
CA ARG A 134 -14.53 -4.84 3.10
C ARG A 134 -15.89 -4.84 3.82
N TRP A 135 -16.31 -3.72 4.39
CA TRP A 135 -17.60 -3.61 5.07
C TRP A 135 -18.77 -3.53 4.09
N PHE A 136 -18.56 -2.92 2.92
CA PHE A 136 -19.60 -2.67 1.91
C PHE A 136 -19.55 -3.60 0.69
N SER A 137 -18.61 -4.56 0.67
CA SER A 137 -18.50 -5.64 -0.32
C SER A 137 -18.91 -6.97 0.30
#